data_AF-A0A838UJG2-F1
#
_entry.id   AF-A0A838UJG2-F1
#
_cell.length_a   1.000
_cell.length_b   1.000
_cell.length_c   1.000
_cell.angle_alpha   90.00
_cell.angle_beta   90.00
_cell.angle_gamma   90.00
#
_symmetry.space_group_name_H-M   'P 1'
#
loop_
_entity.id
_entity.type
_entity.pdbx_description
1 polymer ?
#
loop_
_entity_poly.entity_id
_entity_poly.type
_entity_poly.pdbx_seq_one_letter_code
_entity_poly.pdbx_strand_id
1 'polypeptide(L)'
;MADYRTPLGRARGLGSAKRGVGDFIGQRVSALALLFLGLWGVWSALALAGGGYAGALAWAASPVDAAVLVLLTLAGFYHARIGMRT
;
A
#
# COMPACT_ATOMS: atom_id res chain seq x y z
N MET A 1 44.02 -3.00 -8.95
CA MET A 1 43.69 -1.74 -9.65
C MET A 1 42.30 -1.32 -9.24
N ALA A 2 42.08 -0.05 -8.88
CA ALA A 2 40.75 0.46 -8.59
C ALA A 2 39.93 0.50 -9.89
N ASP A 3 38.70 -0.02 -9.85
CA ASP A 3 37.77 0.06 -10.99
C ASP A 3 37.17 1.48 -11.06
N TYR A 4 37.48 2.21 -12.14
CA TYR A 4 37.03 3.58 -12.39
C TYR A 4 35.70 3.66 -13.15
N ARG A 5 35.02 2.53 -13.42
CA ARG A 5 33.74 2.55 -14.14
C ARG A 5 32.61 3.11 -13.27
N THR A 6 31.86 4.03 -13.88
CA THR A 6 30.61 4.53 -13.30
C THR A 6 29.64 3.36 -13.06
N PRO A 7 28.74 3.45 -12.06
CA PRO A 7 27.74 2.41 -11.80
C PRO A 7 26.92 2.04 -13.05
N LEU A 8 26.56 3.04 -13.88
CA LEU A 8 25.87 2.82 -15.14
C LEU A 8 26.75 2.09 -16.17
N GLY A 9 28.05 2.41 -16.24
CA GLY A 9 29.01 1.71 -17.10
C GLY A 9 29.21 0.25 -16.72
N ARG A 10 29.07 -0.09 -15.44
CA ARG A 10 29.04 -1.49 -14.96
C ARG A 10 27.73 -2.21 -15.26
N ALA A 11 26.58 -1.51 -15.15
CA ALA A 11 25.27 -2.12 -15.36
C ALA A 11 24.88 -2.29 -16.84
N ARG A 12 25.41 -1.45 -17.74
CA ARG A 12 25.12 -1.52 -19.19
C ARG A 12 25.62 -2.84 -19.78
N GLY A 13 24.78 -3.47 -20.61
CA GLY A 13 25.10 -4.72 -21.32
C GLY A 13 24.82 -6.00 -20.53
N LEU A 14 24.51 -5.93 -19.22
CA LEU A 14 24.21 -7.10 -18.38
C LEU A 14 22.78 -7.64 -18.55
N GLY A 15 21.93 -6.96 -19.32
CA GLY A 15 20.53 -7.33 -19.52
C GLY A 15 19.62 -6.99 -18.32
N SER A 16 18.35 -7.39 -18.39
CA SER A 16 17.37 -7.16 -17.31
C SER A 16 17.61 -8.09 -16.12
N ALA A 17 17.46 -7.58 -14.89
CA ALA A 17 17.46 -8.40 -13.68
C ALA A 17 16.26 -9.38 -13.61
N LYS A 18 15.27 -9.23 -14.50
CA LYS A 18 14.03 -10.04 -14.62
C LYS A 18 13.17 -10.11 -13.34
N ARG A 19 13.42 -9.23 -12.37
CA ARG A 19 12.71 -9.12 -11.09
C ARG A 19 12.68 -7.65 -10.62
N GLY A 20 11.79 -7.31 -9.70
CA GLY A 20 11.70 -5.98 -9.07
C GLY A 20 10.80 -4.96 -9.78
N VAL A 21 10.56 -5.05 -11.09
CA VAL A 21 9.58 -4.17 -11.77
C VAL A 21 8.16 -4.36 -11.22
N GLY A 22 7.77 -5.61 -10.96
CA GLY A 22 6.47 -5.93 -10.36
C GLY A 22 6.31 -5.28 -8.98
N ASP A 23 7.31 -5.42 -8.11
CA ASP A 23 7.30 -4.79 -6.79
C ASP A 23 7.34 -3.27 -6.90
N PHE A 24 8.12 -2.71 -7.83
CA PHE A 24 8.17 -1.27 -8.09
C PHE A 24 6.79 -0.73 -8.45
N ILE A 25 6.10 -1.34 -9.42
CA ILE A 25 4.76 -0.92 -9.83
C ILE A 25 3.75 -1.14 -8.69
N GLY A 26 3.79 -2.31 -8.06
CA GLY A 26 2.94 -2.67 -6.93
C GLY A 26 3.01 -1.66 -5.78
N GLN A 27 4.21 -1.15 -5.47
CA GLN A 27 4.41 -0.10 -4.47
C GLN A 27 3.63 1.18 -4.80
N ARG A 28 3.69 1.65 -6.05
CA ARG A 28 3.06 2.93 -6.44
C ARG A 28 1.54 2.78 -6.52
N VAL A 29 1.07 1.68 -7.10
CA VAL A 29 -0.37 1.40 -7.19
C VAL A 29 -0.99 1.26 -5.79
N SER A 30 -0.35 0.49 -4.91
CA SER A 30 -0.84 0.34 -3.53
C SER A 30 -0.73 1.62 -2.71
N ALA A 31 0.32 2.43 -2.89
CA ALA A 31 0.42 3.74 -2.25
C ALA A 31 -0.71 4.69 -2.66
N LEU A 32 -1.03 4.74 -3.97
CA LEU A 32 -2.15 5.55 -4.46
C LEU A 32 -3.49 5.04 -3.91
N ALA A 33 -3.72 3.73 -3.88
CA ALA A 33 -4.92 3.16 -3.27
C ALA A 33 -5.02 3.52 -1.77
N LEU A 34 -3.92 3.38 -1.04
CA LEU A 34 -3.84 3.71 0.38
C LEU A 34 -3.98 5.20 0.69
N LEU A 35 -3.62 6.09 -0.23
CA LEU A 35 -3.89 7.51 -0.08
C LEU A 35 -5.40 7.75 0.06
N PHE A 36 -6.20 7.22 -0.87
CA PHE A 36 -7.65 7.39 -0.84
C PHE A 36 -8.30 6.61 0.31
N LEU A 37 -7.94 5.34 0.47
CA LEU A 37 -8.48 4.47 1.52
C LEU A 37 -8.08 4.95 2.92
N GLY A 38 -6.87 5.47 3.08
CA GLY A 38 -6.37 6.01 4.34
C GLY A 38 -7.10 7.29 4.75
N LEU A 39 -7.31 8.22 3.81
CA LEU A 39 -8.13 9.42 4.05
C LEU A 39 -9.56 9.06 4.45
N TRP A 40 -10.18 8.11 3.74
CA TRP A 40 -11.49 7.58 4.11
C TRP A 40 -11.49 6.90 5.48
N GLY A 41 -10.45 6.13 5.81
CA GLY A 41 -10.33 5.44 7.10
C GLY A 41 -10.22 6.41 8.28
N VAL A 42 -9.44 7.49 8.13
CA VAL A 42 -9.35 8.56 9.14
C VAL A 42 -10.71 9.26 9.30
N TRP A 43 -11.36 9.63 8.21
CA TRP A 43 -12.69 10.24 8.25
C TRP A 43 -13.72 9.33 8.93
N SER A 44 -13.73 8.03 8.59
CA SER A 44 -14.63 7.04 9.17
C SER A 44 -14.38 6.87 10.67
N ALA A 45 -13.12 6.82 11.10
CA ALA A 45 -12.76 6.74 12.51
C ALA A 45 -13.24 7.97 13.31
N LEU A 46 -13.11 9.17 12.74
CA LEU A 46 -13.62 10.40 13.36
C LEU A 46 -15.15 10.41 13.44
N ALA A 47 -15.85 9.95 12.39
CA ALA A 47 -17.30 9.84 12.39
C ALA A 47 -17.82 8.83 13.44
N LEU A 48 -17.07 7.76 13.68
CA LEU A 48 -17.37 6.73 14.68
C LEU A 48 -17.07 7.15 16.13
N ALA A 49 -16.16 8.10 16.35
CA ALA A 49 -15.60 8.42 17.66
C ALA A 49 -16.62 8.84 18.74
N GLY A 50 -17.85 9.21 18.35
CA GLY A 50 -18.95 9.55 19.27
C GLY A 50 -20.15 8.59 19.23
N GLY A 51 -20.14 7.56 18.37
CA GLY A 51 -21.32 6.71 18.11
C GLY A 51 -21.56 5.58 19.11
N GLY A 52 -20.59 5.31 20.00
CA GLY A 52 -20.64 4.19 20.93
C GLY A 52 -20.77 2.83 20.25
N TYR A 53 -21.10 1.80 21.03
CA TYR A 53 -21.22 0.42 20.53
C TYR A 53 -22.30 0.28 19.43
N ALA A 54 -23.47 0.90 19.62
CA ALA A 54 -24.57 0.82 18.66
C ALA A 54 -24.21 1.47 17.31
N GLY A 55 -23.54 2.63 17.33
CA GLY A 55 -23.06 3.27 16.10
C GLY A 55 -21.99 2.45 15.38
N ALA A 56 -21.06 1.84 16.12
CA ALA A 56 -20.07 0.94 15.56
C ALA A 56 -20.70 -0.30 14.92
N LEU A 57 -21.71 -0.89 15.56
CA LEU A 57 -22.43 -2.04 15.02
C LEU A 57 -23.19 -1.68 13.72
N ALA A 58 -23.87 -0.53 13.70
CA ALA A 58 -24.60 -0.07 12.51
C ALA A 58 -23.65 0.21 11.34
N TRP A 59 -22.51 0.84 11.60
CA TRP A 59 -21.47 1.09 10.60
C TRP A 59 -20.88 -0.24 10.07
N ALA A 60 -20.57 -1.18 10.96
CA ALA A 60 -20.03 -2.48 10.55
C ALA A 60 -21.06 -3.34 9.77
N ALA A 61 -22.35 -3.13 9.99
CA ALA A 61 -23.42 -3.82 9.25
C ALA A 61 -23.60 -3.28 7.83
N SER A 62 -23.05 -2.11 7.50
CA SER A 62 -23.05 -1.58 6.14
C SER A 62 -22.11 -2.41 5.26
N PRO A 63 -22.61 -3.08 4.20
CA PRO A 63 -21.76 -3.90 3.34
C PRO A 63 -20.71 -3.07 2.60
N VAL A 64 -20.98 -1.79 2.34
CA VAL A 64 -20.05 -0.89 1.67
C VAL A 64 -18.90 -0.53 2.62
N ASP A 65 -19.21 -0.07 3.84
CA ASP A 65 -18.18 0.31 4.81
C ASP A 65 -17.29 -0.88 5.19
N ALA A 66 -17.91 -2.04 5.39
CA ALA A 66 -17.18 -3.30 5.64
C ALA A 66 -16.27 -3.66 4.47
N ALA A 67 -16.74 -3.57 3.22
CA ALA A 67 -15.93 -3.87 2.04
C ALA A 67 -14.76 -2.89 1.90
N VAL A 68 -14.98 -1.60 2.09
CA VAL A 68 -13.91 -0.58 2.00
C VAL A 68 -12.89 -0.75 3.12
N LEU A 69 -13.32 -1.10 4.33
CA LEU A 69 -12.41 -1.45 5.43
C LEU A 69 -11.55 -2.67 5.09
N VAL A 70 -12.13 -3.74 4.55
CA VAL A 70 -11.39 -4.93 4.10
C VAL A 70 -10.38 -4.55 3.02
N LEU A 71 -10.75 -3.70 2.06
CA LEU A 71 -9.83 -3.21 1.04
C LEU A 71 -8.67 -2.42 1.64
N LEU A 72 -8.93 -1.53 2.60
CA LEU A 72 -7.90 -0.78 3.33
C LEU A 72 -6.92 -1.75 4.03
N THR A 73 -7.45 -2.76 4.73
CA THR A 73 -6.62 -3.77 5.42
C THR A 73 -5.76 -4.56 4.44
N LEU A 74 -6.35 -5.11 3.37
CA LEU A 74 -5.62 -5.92 2.39
C LEU A 74 -4.59 -5.11 1.62
N ALA A 75 -4.94 -3.89 1.18
CA ALA A 75 -4.01 -2.99 0.50
C ALA A 75 -2.85 -2.59 1.43
N GLY A 76 -3.14 -2.33 2.71
CA GLY A 76 -2.14 -2.00 3.73
C GLY A 76 -1.13 -3.12 3.93
N PHE A 77 -1.61 -4.35 4.12
CA PHE A 77 -0.74 -5.52 4.25
C PHE A 77 0.05 -5.81 2.97
N TYR A 78 -0.58 -5.68 1.80
CA TYR A 78 0.11 -5.83 0.53
C TYR A 78 1.27 -4.85 0.43
N HIS A 79 1.01 -3.55 0.64
CA HIS A 79 2.01 -2.48 0.59
C HIS A 79 3.15 -2.69 1.59
N ALA A 80 2.82 -2.99 2.85
CA ALA A 80 3.81 -3.28 3.88
C ALA A 80 4.68 -4.50 3.53
N ARG A 81 4.06 -5.59 3.04
CA ARG A 81 4.77 -6.81 2.63
C ARG A 81 5.79 -6.54 1.52
N ILE A 82 5.42 -5.80 0.48
CA ILE A 82 6.36 -5.48 -0.60
C ILE A 82 7.38 -4.42 -0.17
N GLY A 83 7.05 -3.55 0.80
CA GLY A 83 7.94 -2.54 1.37
C GLY A 83 9.07 -3.14 2.18
N MET A 84 8.73 -4.10 3.05
CA MET A 84 9.72 -4.79 3.89
C MET A 84 10.64 -5.73 3.10
N ARG A 85 10.26 -6.11 1.87
CA ARG A 85 11.01 -7.03 1.01
C ARG A 85 11.96 -6.33 0.03
N THR A 86 11.85 -5.01 -0.11
CA THR A 86 12.69 -4.20 -1.02
C THR A 86 13.86 -3.61 -0.26
#